data_AF-A0A447N7Q4-F1
#
_entry.id   AF-A0A447N7Q4-F1
#
_cell.length_a   1.000
_cell.length_b   1.000
_cell.length_c   1.000
_cell.angle_alpha   90.00
_cell.angle_beta   90.00
_cell.angle_gamma   90.00
#
_symmetry.space_group_name_H-M   'P 1'
#
loop_
_entity.id
_entity.type
_entity.pdbx_description
1 polymer ?
#
loop_
_entity_poly.entity_id
_entity_poly.type
_entity_poly.pdbx_seq_one_letter_code
_entity_poly.pdbx_strand_id
1 'polypeptide(L)'
;MNFLNPLRAVFFTCTPEEGSKAFLHRFAAAGAAIRYQAVHADEVEDILALDIALRRNDTDWFEHLPPEIDSQLVHKLYYGHFMCHVFHQDYIVKKGVRRPRAESANAGAVARRAGHNTRRSTTLDICIKRRKR
;
A
#
# COMPACT_ATOMS: atom_id res chain seq x y z
N MET A 1 -12.90 7.03 -18.19
CA MET A 1 -12.61 7.10 -16.75
C MET A 1 -12.20 8.53 -16.43
N ASN A 2 -13.08 9.32 -15.80
CA ASN A 2 -12.73 10.63 -15.25
C ASN A 2 -12.19 10.42 -13.84
N PHE A 3 -10.86 10.43 -13.67
CA PHE A 3 -10.20 10.23 -12.38
C PHE A 3 -10.32 11.44 -11.45
N LEU A 4 -10.57 12.61 -12.02
CA LEU A 4 -10.70 13.87 -11.31
C LEU A 4 -12.13 14.37 -11.51
N ASN A 5 -12.85 14.60 -10.42
CA ASN A 5 -14.10 15.33 -10.48
C ASN A 5 -13.75 16.81 -10.76
N PRO A 6 -14.09 17.38 -11.93
CA PRO A 6 -13.70 18.74 -12.29
C PRO A 6 -14.32 19.82 -11.37
N LEU A 7 -15.32 19.46 -10.56
CA LEU A 7 -15.89 20.36 -9.53
C LEU A 7 -15.10 20.36 -8.21
N ARG A 8 -14.10 19.48 -8.04
CA ARG A 8 -13.39 19.30 -6.75
C ARG A 8 -11.87 19.13 -6.86
N ALA A 9 -11.34 18.90 -8.05
CA ALA A 9 -9.91 18.67 -8.26
C ALA A 9 -9.26 19.80 -9.06
N VAL A 10 -8.07 20.21 -8.63
CA VAL A 10 -7.22 21.19 -9.31
C VAL A 10 -5.90 20.50 -9.68
N PHE A 11 -5.41 20.78 -10.87
CA PHE A 11 -4.09 20.35 -11.33
C PHE A 11 -3.37 21.55 -11.95
N PHE A 12 -2.05 21.50 -12.03
CA PHE A 12 -1.24 22.51 -12.69
C PHE A 12 -0.12 21.85 -13.49
N THR A 13 0.38 22.56 -14.50
CA THR A 13 1.55 22.12 -15.26
C THR A 13 2.78 22.38 -14.40
N CYS A 14 3.49 21.32 -14.03
CA CYS A 14 4.75 21.45 -13.30
C CYS A 14 5.81 22.16 -14.15
N THR A 15 6.59 23.03 -13.52
CA THR A 15 7.93 23.40 -13.99
C THR A 15 8.85 22.17 -14.01
N PRO A 16 10.00 22.22 -14.72
CA PRO A 16 10.97 21.12 -14.70
C PRO A 16 11.44 20.73 -13.29
N GLU A 17 11.63 21.73 -12.41
CA GLU A 17 12.05 21.52 -11.02
C GLU A 17 10.96 20.82 -10.20
N GLU A 18 9.71 21.28 -10.30
CA GLU A 18 8.58 20.65 -9.61
C GLU A 18 8.35 19.21 -10.07
N GLY A 19 8.44 18.96 -11.38
CA GLY A 19 8.32 17.62 -11.94
C GLY A 19 9.39 16.67 -11.38
N SER A 20 10.64 17.14 -11.32
CA SER A 20 11.75 16.37 -10.74
C SER A 20 11.52 16.08 -9.25
N LYS A 21 11.13 17.09 -8.46
CA LYS A 21 10.83 16.93 -7.03
C LYS A 21 9.66 16.00 -6.77
N ALA A 22 8.57 16.14 -7.52
CA ALA A 22 7.39 15.27 -7.41
C ALA A 22 7.76 13.81 -7.70
N PHE A 23 8.56 13.57 -8.74
CA PHE A 23 9.03 12.23 -9.07
C PHE A 23 9.92 11.65 -7.97
N LEU A 24 10.90 12.43 -7.46
CA LEU A 24 11.75 12.00 -6.37
C LEU A 24 10.96 11.69 -5.09
N HIS A 25 9.96 12.51 -4.77
CA HIS A 25 9.09 12.34 -3.61
C HIS A 25 8.34 10.99 -3.66
N ARG A 26 7.91 10.55 -4.84
CA ARG A 26 7.29 9.24 -5.03
C ARG A 26 8.21 8.07 -4.66
N PHE A 27 9.53 8.17 -4.89
CA PHE A 27 10.49 7.15 -4.45
C PHE A 27 10.79 7.26 -2.96
N ALA A 28 10.85 8.48 -2.42
CA ALA A 28 11.00 8.69 -0.98
C ALA A 28 9.84 8.06 -0.19
N ALA A 29 8.60 8.16 -0.69
CA ALA A 29 7.43 7.52 -0.10
C ALA A 29 7.59 6.00 0.05
N ALA A 30 8.26 5.32 -0.90
CA ALA A 30 8.50 3.87 -0.84
C ALA A 30 9.48 3.45 0.27
N GLY A 31 10.23 4.40 0.83
CA GLY A 31 11.09 4.18 2.00
C GLY A 31 10.49 4.69 3.31
N ALA A 32 9.37 5.42 3.26
CA ALA A 32 8.81 6.12 4.42
C ALA A 32 8.38 5.16 5.53
N ALA A 33 7.71 4.05 5.17
CA ALA A 33 7.29 3.04 6.14
C ALA A 33 8.49 2.42 6.89
N ILE A 34 9.55 2.07 6.14
CA ILE A 34 10.79 1.49 6.70
C ILE A 34 11.44 2.48 7.67
N ARG A 35 11.54 3.75 7.30
CA ARG A 35 12.11 4.78 8.17
C ARG A 35 11.25 5.03 9.40
N TYR A 36 9.93 5.08 9.26
CA TYR A 36 9.02 5.24 10.37
C TYR A 36 9.17 4.11 11.39
N GLN A 37 9.16 2.85 10.91
CA GLN A 37 9.34 1.67 11.76
C GLN A 37 10.69 1.69 12.48
N ALA A 38 11.77 2.10 11.80
CA ALA A 38 13.09 2.18 12.41
C ALA A 38 13.16 3.22 13.55
N VAL A 39 12.44 4.33 13.44
CA VAL A 39 12.37 5.37 14.48
C VAL A 39 11.46 4.97 15.64
N HIS A 40 10.38 4.24 15.36
CA HIS A 40 9.35 3.88 16.34
C HIS A 40 9.35 2.38 16.66
N ALA A 41 10.53 1.74 16.64
CA ALA A 41 10.66 0.28 16.71
C ALA A 41 10.00 -0.36 17.96
N ASP A 42 9.93 0.40 19.05
CA ASP A 42 9.32 -0.04 20.31
C ASP A 42 7.79 0.18 20.35
N GLU A 43 7.25 1.01 19.46
CA GLU A 43 5.84 1.41 19.43
C GLU A 43 5.02 0.70 18.34
N VAL A 44 5.69 0.12 17.34
CA VAL A 44 5.05 -0.56 16.21
C VAL A 44 5.59 -1.96 15.98
N GLU A 45 4.81 -2.79 15.28
CA GLU A 45 5.27 -4.09 14.77
C GLU A 45 5.96 -3.95 13.41
N ASP A 46 6.45 -5.07 12.89
CA ASP A 46 6.94 -5.17 11.51
C ASP A 46 5.89 -4.67 10.50
N ILE A 47 6.37 -4.02 9.45
CA ILE A 47 5.55 -3.51 8.35
C ILE A 47 4.91 -4.68 7.62
N LEU A 48 3.60 -4.57 7.41
CA LEU A 48 2.87 -5.44 6.50
C LEU A 48 2.83 -4.77 5.14
N ALA A 49 3.57 -5.29 4.17
CA ALA A 49 3.62 -4.75 2.81
C ALA A 49 2.85 -5.68 1.86
N LEU A 50 1.90 -5.13 1.11
CA LEU A 50 1.17 -5.83 0.04
C LEU A 50 1.48 -5.20 -1.31
N ASP A 51 1.72 -6.05 -2.32
CA ASP A 51 1.89 -5.65 -3.70
C ASP A 51 0.77 -6.25 -4.55
N ILE A 52 -0.07 -5.39 -5.13
CA ILE A 52 -1.40 -5.75 -5.63
C ILE A 52 -1.56 -5.26 -7.05
N ALA A 53 -1.95 -6.19 -7.94
CA ALA A 53 -2.39 -5.87 -9.29
C ALA A 53 -3.91 -6.04 -9.41
N LEU A 54 -4.62 -4.93 -9.65
CA LEU A 54 -6.06 -4.97 -9.90
C LEU A 54 -6.35 -5.32 -11.36
N ARG A 55 -7.61 -5.65 -11.65
CA ARG A 55 -8.05 -5.80 -13.05
C ARG A 55 -7.93 -4.46 -13.76
N ARG A 56 -7.61 -4.49 -15.05
CA ARG A 56 -7.54 -3.27 -15.89
C ARG A 56 -8.88 -2.53 -15.99
N ASN A 57 -9.99 -3.24 -15.84
CA ASN A 57 -11.34 -2.67 -15.86
C ASN A 57 -11.89 -2.38 -14.46
N ASP A 58 -11.08 -2.51 -13.41
CA ASP A 58 -11.55 -2.20 -12.07
C ASP A 58 -11.78 -0.69 -11.90
N THR A 59 -12.86 -0.35 -11.21
CA THR A 59 -13.27 1.04 -10.96
C THR A 59 -13.18 1.41 -9.48
N ASP A 60 -13.20 0.40 -8.60
CA ASP A 60 -13.03 0.57 -7.15
C ASP A 60 -11.58 0.23 -6.76
N TRP A 61 -10.68 1.16 -7.11
CA TRP A 61 -9.24 0.99 -6.89
C TRP A 61 -8.80 1.37 -5.47
N PHE A 62 -9.58 2.20 -4.77
CA PHE A 62 -9.25 2.64 -3.42
C PHE A 62 -9.73 1.62 -2.39
N GLU A 63 -8.89 1.34 -1.40
CA GLU A 63 -9.18 0.31 -0.42
C GLU A 63 -10.17 0.80 0.66
N HIS A 64 -11.10 -0.06 1.03
CA HIS A 64 -11.92 0.10 2.22
C HIS A 64 -11.78 -1.14 3.12
N LEU A 65 -10.95 -1.03 4.16
CA LEU A 65 -10.78 -2.08 5.16
C LEU A 65 -11.97 -2.10 6.14
N PRO A 66 -12.42 -3.29 6.55
CA PRO A 66 -13.33 -3.43 7.67
C PRO A 66 -12.77 -2.77 8.97
N PRO A 67 -13.62 -2.15 9.82
CA PRO A 67 -13.18 -1.44 11.03
C PRO A 67 -12.35 -2.30 12.00
N GLU A 68 -12.62 -3.59 12.08
CA GLU A 68 -11.91 -4.54 12.94
C GLU A 68 -10.44 -4.74 12.52
N ILE A 69 -10.14 -4.49 11.23
CA ILE A 69 -8.79 -4.47 10.70
C ILE A 69 -8.19 -3.08 10.84
N ASP A 70 -8.94 -2.05 10.41
CA ASP A 70 -8.45 -0.67 10.38
C ASP A 70 -8.00 -0.18 11.76
N SER A 71 -8.72 -0.60 12.81
CA SER A 71 -8.39 -0.30 14.21
C SER A 71 -7.07 -0.91 14.70
N GLN A 72 -6.49 -1.88 13.98
CA GLN A 72 -5.20 -2.51 14.30
C GLN A 72 -4.01 -1.78 13.67
N LEU A 73 -4.26 -0.81 12.81
CA LEU A 73 -3.26 -0.10 12.03
C LEU A 73 -2.99 1.28 12.63
N VAL A 74 -1.73 1.72 12.56
CA VAL A 74 -1.32 3.09 12.88
C VAL A 74 -1.39 3.95 11.64
N HIS A 75 -0.78 3.47 10.54
CA HIS A 75 -0.71 4.17 9.26
C HIS A 75 -0.95 3.22 8.10
N LYS A 76 -1.51 3.78 7.03
CA LYS A 76 -1.76 3.10 5.74
C LYS A 76 -1.12 3.94 4.65
N LEU A 77 -0.08 3.41 4.01
CA LEU A 77 0.66 4.11 2.96
C LEU A 77 0.32 3.47 1.62
N TYR A 78 -0.31 4.25 0.74
CA TYR A 78 -0.71 3.81 -0.59
C TYR A 78 0.08 4.55 -1.65
N TYR A 79 0.81 3.82 -2.47
CA TYR A 79 1.56 4.37 -3.60
C TYR A 79 1.75 3.29 -4.67
N GLY A 80 1.94 3.67 -5.93
CA GLY A 80 1.98 2.64 -6.97
C GLY A 80 2.25 3.17 -8.37
N HIS A 81 1.90 2.34 -9.35
CA HIS A 81 1.87 2.63 -10.77
C HIS A 81 0.41 2.70 -11.20
N PHE A 82 -0.19 3.88 -11.04
CA PHE A 82 -1.64 4.07 -11.14
C PHE A 82 -2.22 3.56 -12.47
N MET A 83 -1.62 3.94 -13.60
CA MET A 83 -2.09 3.53 -14.94
C MET A 83 -1.88 2.04 -15.24
N CYS A 84 -0.99 1.37 -14.51
CA CYS A 84 -0.78 -0.07 -14.60
C CYS A 84 -1.71 -0.87 -13.67
N HIS A 85 -2.51 -0.18 -12.83
CA HIS A 85 -3.33 -0.79 -11.78
C HIS A 85 -2.50 -1.64 -10.79
N VAL A 86 -1.24 -1.23 -10.53
CA VAL A 86 -0.34 -1.87 -9.56
C VAL A 86 -0.13 -0.94 -8.37
N PHE A 87 -0.42 -1.44 -7.16
CA PHE A 87 -0.40 -0.68 -5.91
C PHE A 87 0.43 -1.39 -4.85
N HIS A 88 1.28 -0.60 -4.20
CA HIS A 88 1.99 -0.97 -2.99
C HIS A 88 1.22 -0.39 -1.79
N GLN A 89 0.83 -1.25 -0.87
CA GLN A 89 0.07 -0.91 0.31
C GLN A 89 0.89 -1.35 1.53
N ASP A 90 1.55 -0.38 2.15
CA ASP A 90 2.36 -0.60 3.35
C ASP A 90 1.54 -0.20 4.58
N TYR A 91 1.33 -1.15 5.48
CA TYR A 91 0.59 -0.95 6.72
C TYR A 91 1.54 -1.02 7.91
N ILE A 92 1.47 0.02 8.75
CA ILE A 92 2.18 0.07 10.03
C ILE A 92 1.23 -0.46 11.09
N VAL A 93 1.56 -1.61 11.68
CA VAL A 93 0.70 -2.32 12.62
C VAL A 93 1.01 -1.89 14.06
N LYS A 94 -0.04 -1.73 14.89
CA LYS A 94 0.10 -1.40 16.31
C LYS A 94 0.86 -2.50 17.06
N LYS A 95 1.67 -2.12 18.05
CA LYS A 95 2.39 -3.06 18.91
C LYS A 95 1.44 -4.10 19.53
N GLY A 96 1.88 -5.36 19.59
CA GLY A 96 1.14 -6.45 20.24
C GLY A 96 0.03 -7.09 19.39
N VAL A 97 -0.24 -6.59 18.18
CA VAL A 97 -1.17 -7.24 17.24
C VAL A 97 -0.50 -8.46 16.60
N ARG A 98 -1.21 -9.60 16.56
CA ARG A 98 -0.69 -10.83 15.93
C ARG A 98 -0.60 -10.67 14.40
N ARG A 99 0.62 -10.43 13.90
CA ARG A 99 0.95 -10.21 12.48
C ARG A 99 0.29 -11.20 11.50
N PRO A 100 0.33 -12.54 11.69
CA PRO A 100 -0.20 -13.47 10.69
C PRO A 100 -1.72 -13.35 10.48
N ARG A 101 -2.46 -12.93 11.52
CA ARG A 101 -3.91 -12.73 11.45
C ARG A 101 -4.25 -11.43 10.73
N ALA A 102 -3.51 -10.35 11.01
CA ALA A 102 -3.64 -9.08 10.30
C ALA A 102 -3.26 -9.22 8.82
N GLU A 103 -2.16 -9.91 8.52
CA GLU A 103 -1.73 -10.22 7.16
C GLU A 103 -2.77 -11.03 6.38
N SER A 104 -3.29 -12.10 6.96
CA SER A 104 -4.32 -12.94 6.32
C SER A 104 -5.64 -12.19 6.10
N ALA A 105 -6.03 -11.34 7.05
CA ALA A 105 -7.25 -10.56 6.97
C ALA A 105 -7.15 -9.44 5.90
N ASN A 106 -6.02 -8.72 5.87
CA ASN A 106 -5.76 -7.67 4.86
C ASN A 106 -5.64 -8.29 3.46
N ALA A 107 -4.82 -9.32 3.32
CA ALA A 107 -4.67 -10.01 2.04
C ALA A 107 -6.02 -10.57 1.57
N GLY A 108 -6.84 -11.13 2.48
CA GLY A 108 -8.18 -11.64 2.15
C GLY A 108 -9.18 -10.56 1.74
N ALA A 109 -9.14 -9.38 2.37
CA ALA A 109 -10.00 -8.25 2.00
C ALA A 109 -9.64 -7.70 0.60
N VAL A 110 -8.34 -7.60 0.32
CA VAL A 110 -7.79 -7.11 -0.95
C VAL A 110 -7.94 -8.14 -2.09
N ALA A 111 -7.72 -9.42 -1.81
CA ALA A 111 -7.82 -10.52 -2.78
C ALA A 111 -9.17 -10.59 -3.49
N ARG A 112 -10.26 -10.26 -2.78
CA ARG A 112 -11.62 -10.26 -3.34
C ARG A 112 -11.77 -9.26 -4.50
N ARG A 113 -10.89 -8.26 -4.58
CA ARG A 113 -10.90 -7.22 -5.60
C ARG A 113 -9.85 -7.46 -6.70
N ALA A 114 -8.70 -8.05 -6.39
CA ALA A 114 -7.66 -8.33 -7.38
C ALA A 114 -8.10 -9.46 -8.35
N GLY A 115 -8.11 -9.18 -9.66
CA GLY A 115 -8.51 -10.20 -10.65
C GLY A 115 -7.44 -11.22 -11.01
N HIS A 116 -6.18 -10.99 -10.63
CA HIS A 116 -5.06 -11.91 -10.78
C HIS A 116 -3.97 -11.55 -9.75
N ASN A 117 -4.20 -11.78 -8.46
CA ASN A 117 -3.14 -12.23 -7.53
C ASN A 117 -3.71 -12.57 -6.16
N THR A 118 -4.23 -13.78 -6.00
CA THR A 118 -3.98 -14.56 -4.78
C THR A 118 -3.99 -16.03 -5.16
N ARG A 119 -2.91 -16.51 -5.78
CA ARG A 119 -2.64 -17.94 -5.64
C ARG A 119 -2.34 -18.15 -4.16
N ARG A 120 -3.17 -18.97 -3.49
CA ARG A 120 -2.70 -19.74 -2.33
C ARG A 120 -1.53 -20.57 -2.83
N SER A 121 -0.31 -20.06 -2.73
CA SER A 121 0.89 -20.79 -3.12
C SER A 121 1.86 -20.74 -1.96
N THR A 122 1.87 -21.84 -1.22
CA THR A 122 3.09 -22.35 -0.59
C THR A 122 4.19 -22.30 -1.65
N THR A 123 5.14 -21.39 -1.46
CA THR A 123 6.34 -21.20 -2.29
C THR A 123 6.11 -20.31 -3.54
N LEU A 124 6.90 -19.23 -3.57
CA LEU A 124 7.18 -18.21 -4.60
C LEU A 124 6.22 -17.01 -4.81
N ASP A 125 6.80 -15.86 -4.43
CA ASP A 125 6.58 -14.47 -4.86
C ASP A 125 5.43 -13.64 -4.28
N ILE A 126 5.16 -13.82 -2.98
CA ILE A 126 5.00 -12.64 -2.11
C ILE A 126 6.43 -12.15 -1.84
N CYS A 127 6.88 -11.07 -2.48
CA CYS A 127 8.13 -10.43 -2.08
C CYS A 127 7.89 -9.67 -0.77
N ILE A 128 7.67 -10.41 0.31
CA ILE A 128 7.93 -9.92 1.66
C ILE A 128 9.42 -9.59 1.63
N LYS A 129 9.80 -8.31 1.71
CA LYS A 129 11.16 -7.90 2.07
C LYS A 129 11.45 -8.43 3.47
N ARG A 130 11.73 -9.74 3.59
CA ARG A 130 12.25 -10.34 4.81
C ARG A 130 13.62 -9.73 5.00
N ARG A 131 13.80 -8.95 6.08
CA ARG A 131 15.12 -8.62 6.62
C ARG A 131 15.92 -9.92 6.66
N LYS A 132 16.99 -10.02 5.87
CA LYS A 132 18.11 -10.88 6.26
C LYS A 132 18.58 -10.30 7.60
N ARG A 133 18.52 -11.12 8.65
CA ARG A 133 19.27 -10.84 9.88
C ARG A 133 20.75 -10.76 9.57
#